data_AF-A0A838S7D2-F1
#
_entry.id   AF-A0A838S7D2-F1
#
_cell.length_a   1.000
_cell.length_b   1.000
_cell.length_c   1.000
_cell.angle_alpha   90.00
_cell.angle_beta   90.00
_cell.angle_gamma   90.00
#
_symmetry.space_group_name_H-M   'P 1'
#
loop_
_entity.id
_entity.type
_entity.pdbx_description
1 polymer ?
#
loop_
_entity_poly.entity_id
_entity_poly.type
_entity_poly.pdbx_seq_one_letter_code
_entity_poly.pdbx_strand_id
1 'polypeptide(L)'
;LGGILDQLGLRRVHLVLHDFGGPWGLTWAAEHPDRFASVTLVNTGVLRDYRWHYLARIWRTPVFASVTLVNTGVLRGYRWHYLARIWRTPVLGEAFMRRGTLPAFRLLLRHGNPRGLPREVIERMYRDYQDPAVQRAVLRLYRATDPAASAHLHHRLRSLDRPALVVWGARDPYLPLRYAQRQREAFPQAEVVVLDDSGHWPMIDHPVAVEQAVLPFLRILTTAPPGS
;
A
#
# COMPACT_ATOMS: atom_id res chain seq x y z
N LEU A 1 -6.22 -7.61 -10.96
CA LEU A 1 -6.10 -6.36 -11.72
C LEU A 1 -6.34 -6.59 -13.20
N GLY A 2 -5.53 -7.41 -13.89
CA GLY A 2 -5.71 -7.74 -15.32
C GLY A 2 -7.16 -8.03 -15.74
N GLY A 3 -7.82 -9.01 -15.10
CA GLY A 3 -9.20 -9.36 -15.45
C GLY A 3 -10.23 -8.22 -15.32
N ILE A 4 -10.05 -7.29 -14.37
CA ILE A 4 -10.93 -6.10 -14.25
C ILE A 4 -10.65 -5.13 -15.39
N LEU A 5 -9.37 -4.90 -15.70
CA LEU A 5 -8.99 -4.01 -16.81
C LEU A 5 -9.48 -4.54 -18.16
N ASP A 6 -9.44 -5.85 -18.34
CA ASP A 6 -9.93 -6.52 -19.56
C ASP A 6 -11.44 -6.37 -19.69
N GLN A 7 -12.19 -6.57 -18.60
CA GLN A 7 -13.64 -6.33 -18.56
C GLN A 7 -14.01 -4.87 -18.85
N LEU A 8 -13.18 -3.92 -18.41
CA LEU A 8 -13.37 -2.50 -18.67
C LEU A 8 -12.81 -2.04 -20.03
N GLY A 9 -12.21 -2.94 -20.82
CA GLY A 9 -11.60 -2.60 -22.12
C GLY A 9 -10.36 -1.69 -22.03
N LEU A 10 -9.73 -1.60 -20.86
CA LEU A 10 -8.60 -0.71 -20.61
C LEU A 10 -7.28 -1.37 -21.04
N ARG A 11 -6.68 -0.86 -22.11
CA ARG A 11 -5.42 -1.40 -22.65
C ARG A 11 -4.18 -0.92 -21.90
N ARG A 12 -4.15 0.34 -21.50
CA ARG A 12 -3.04 0.96 -20.79
C ARG A 12 -3.55 1.88 -19.68
N VAL A 13 -2.92 1.84 -18.51
CA VAL A 13 -3.44 2.53 -17.31
C VAL A 13 -2.35 3.29 -16.54
N HIS A 14 -2.78 4.37 -15.90
CA HIS A 14 -2.06 5.06 -14.85
C HIS A 14 -2.52 4.51 -13.50
N LEU A 15 -1.59 4.06 -12.67
CA LEU A 15 -1.92 3.46 -11.37
C LEU A 15 -1.84 4.50 -10.26
N VAL A 16 -2.86 4.59 -9.42
CA VAL A 16 -2.80 5.35 -8.15
C VAL A 16 -2.93 4.34 -7.02
N LEU A 17 -1.87 4.18 -6.23
CA LEU A 17 -1.72 3.11 -5.26
C LEU A 17 -1.51 3.66 -3.86
N HIS A 18 -2.14 3.03 -2.87
CA HIS A 18 -1.99 3.35 -1.44
C HIS A 18 -1.79 2.08 -0.63
N ASP A 19 -0.94 2.14 0.40
CA ASP A 19 -0.63 1.05 1.33
C ASP A 19 -0.39 -0.31 0.62
N PHE A 20 -1.13 -1.38 0.93
CA PHE A 20 -0.96 -2.68 0.25
C PHE A 20 -1.27 -2.68 -1.24
N GLY A 21 -1.97 -1.66 -1.74
CA GLY A 21 -2.15 -1.43 -3.17
C GLY A 21 -0.82 -1.23 -3.91
N GLY A 22 0.21 -0.69 -3.23
CA GLY A 22 1.53 -0.48 -3.82
C GLY A 22 2.17 -1.79 -4.28
N PRO A 23 2.48 -2.74 -3.38
CA PRO A 23 3.05 -4.01 -3.80
C PRO A 23 2.20 -4.78 -4.83
N TRP A 24 0.87 -4.63 -4.79
CA TRP A 24 -0.05 -5.21 -5.78
C TRP A 24 0.11 -4.61 -7.16
N GLY A 25 -0.13 -3.31 -7.26
CA GLY A 25 -0.09 -2.59 -8.52
C GLY A 25 1.30 -2.61 -9.13
N LEU A 26 2.35 -2.55 -8.31
CA LEU A 26 3.73 -2.59 -8.78
C LEU A 26 4.14 -3.97 -9.29
N THR A 27 3.72 -5.06 -8.64
CA THR A 27 3.97 -6.42 -9.17
C THR A 27 3.27 -6.60 -10.51
N TRP A 28 1.99 -6.20 -10.59
CA TRP A 28 1.25 -6.24 -11.85
C TRP A 28 1.90 -5.38 -12.94
N ALA A 29 2.36 -4.16 -12.60
CA ALA A 29 3.03 -3.25 -13.53
C ALA A 29 4.33 -3.83 -14.08
N ALA A 30 5.11 -4.52 -13.23
CA ALA A 30 6.33 -5.19 -13.68
C ALA A 30 6.03 -6.36 -14.64
N GLU A 31 4.92 -7.07 -14.43
CA GLU A 31 4.46 -8.19 -15.26
C GLU A 31 3.78 -7.76 -16.57
N HIS A 32 3.23 -6.55 -16.63
CA HIS A 32 2.48 -6.02 -17.78
C HIS A 32 3.02 -4.65 -18.23
N PRO A 33 4.29 -4.57 -18.64
CA PRO A 33 4.96 -3.30 -18.91
C PRO A 33 4.36 -2.51 -20.08
N ASP A 34 3.75 -3.18 -21.04
CA ASP A 34 3.02 -2.62 -22.18
C ASP A 34 1.73 -1.93 -21.75
N ARG A 35 1.09 -2.43 -20.69
CA ARG A 35 -0.16 -1.90 -20.12
C ARG A 35 0.07 -0.84 -19.03
N PHE A 36 1.30 -0.65 -18.60
CA PHE A 36 1.66 0.28 -17.53
C PHE A 36 2.12 1.63 -18.09
N ALA A 37 1.38 2.71 -17.81
CA ALA A 37 1.73 4.06 -18.28
C ALA A 37 2.57 4.85 -17.27
N SER A 38 2.08 4.99 -16.04
CA SER A 38 2.74 5.69 -14.94
C SER A 38 2.18 5.26 -13.60
N VAL A 39 2.83 5.65 -12.50
CA VAL A 39 2.37 5.35 -11.14
C VAL A 39 2.36 6.57 -10.23
N THR A 40 1.33 6.70 -9.41
CA THR A 40 1.29 7.56 -8.24
C THR A 40 1.28 6.68 -7.00
N LEU A 41 2.30 6.83 -6.15
CA LEU A 41 2.47 6.10 -4.90
C LEU A 41 2.11 7.02 -3.72
N VAL A 42 1.05 6.67 -3.00
CA VAL A 42 0.60 7.41 -1.82
C VAL A 42 0.91 6.57 -0.59
N ASN A 43 1.84 7.01 0.27
CA ASN A 43 2.29 6.25 1.45
C ASN A 43 2.48 4.75 1.14
N THR A 44 3.22 4.43 0.08
CA THR A 44 3.51 3.05 -0.35
C THR A 44 4.62 3.02 -1.40
N GLY A 45 5.12 1.84 -1.75
CA GLY A 45 6.04 1.69 -2.87
C GLY A 45 6.86 0.40 -2.83
N VAL A 46 8.03 0.45 -3.49
CA VAL A 46 9.05 -0.59 -3.34
C VAL A 46 9.76 -0.37 -2.00
N LEU A 47 9.40 -1.20 -1.03
CA LEU A 47 9.90 -1.10 0.34
C LEU A 47 11.03 -2.12 0.55
N ARG A 48 12.26 -1.60 0.69
CA ARG A 48 13.51 -2.37 0.86
C ARG A 48 14.16 -2.11 2.23
N ASP A 49 14.71 -3.16 2.83
CA ASP A 49 15.70 -3.18 3.94
C ASP A 49 15.20 -3.01 5.41
N TYR A 50 15.21 -4.14 6.13
CA TYR A 50 15.15 -4.34 7.60
C TYR A 50 15.51 -5.80 7.90
N ARG A 51 16.51 -6.01 8.77
CA ARG A 51 16.92 -7.31 9.29
C ARG A 51 16.09 -7.64 10.54
N TRP A 52 15.46 -8.81 10.58
CA TRP A 52 14.85 -9.35 11.80
C TRP A 52 15.83 -10.22 12.59
N HIS A 53 15.67 -10.22 13.92
CA HIS A 53 16.32 -11.16 14.85
C HIS A 53 15.70 -12.57 14.76
N TYR A 54 16.50 -13.56 15.17
CA TYR A 54 16.30 -15.02 15.08
C TYR A 54 14.88 -15.54 15.40
N LEU A 55 14.19 -14.94 16.38
CA LEU A 55 12.87 -15.38 16.85
C LEU A 55 11.74 -15.25 15.80
N ALA A 56 11.87 -14.35 14.80
CA ALA A 56 10.85 -14.18 13.77
C ALA A 56 10.76 -15.33 12.75
N ARG A 57 11.79 -16.19 12.65
CA ARG A 57 11.79 -17.39 11.80
C ARG A 57 11.00 -18.56 12.41
N ILE A 58 10.80 -18.56 13.73
CA ILE A 58 10.24 -19.70 14.47
C ILE A 58 8.69 -19.78 14.35
N TRP A 59 8.02 -18.67 14.03
CA TRP A 59 6.54 -18.59 13.97
C TRP A 59 5.94 -18.93 12.60
N ARG A 60 6.62 -19.78 11.81
CA ARG A 60 6.15 -20.24 10.49
C ARG A 60 5.65 -21.68 10.61
N THR A 61 4.36 -21.87 10.88
CA THR A 61 3.69 -23.17 10.71
C THR A 61 2.38 -23.00 9.94
N PRO A 62 2.18 -23.74 8.83
CA PRO A 62 0.95 -23.75 8.06
C PRO A 62 0.03 -24.84 8.62
N VAL A 63 -1.25 -24.52 8.88
CA VAL A 63 -2.27 -25.57 9.03
C VAL A 63 -3.48 -25.16 8.19
N PHE A 64 -3.70 -25.95 7.12
CA PHE A 64 -4.73 -25.94 6.07
C PHE A 64 -4.56 -25.05 4.83
N ALA A 65 -4.92 -25.67 3.70
CA ALA A 65 -4.60 -25.29 2.33
C ALA A 65 -5.82 -24.82 1.51
N SER A 66 -5.51 -23.92 0.56
CA SER A 66 -6.11 -23.70 -0.75
C SER A 66 -7.16 -22.57 -0.99
N VAL A 67 -6.86 -21.85 -2.09
CA VAL A 67 -7.67 -21.13 -3.10
C VAL A 67 -8.00 -19.62 -2.96
N THR A 68 -7.67 -18.94 -4.07
CA THR A 68 -7.83 -17.54 -4.55
C THR A 68 -7.02 -16.46 -3.82
N LEU A 69 -5.89 -16.07 -4.42
CA LEU A 69 -5.02 -14.98 -3.96
C LEU A 69 -5.39 -13.67 -4.66
N VAL A 70 -6.20 -12.87 -3.96
CA VAL A 70 -6.28 -11.41 -4.14
C VAL A 70 -5.64 -10.81 -2.89
N ASN A 71 -4.69 -9.89 -3.05
CA ASN A 71 -3.89 -9.24 -1.99
C ASN A 71 -2.62 -10.00 -1.44
N THR A 72 -1.67 -10.44 -2.30
CA THR A 72 -0.24 -10.77 -2.02
C THR A 72 0.74 -9.58 -2.15
N GLY A 73 1.22 -9.01 -1.04
CA GLY A 73 2.22 -7.93 -1.10
C GLY A 73 3.66 -8.42 -0.89
N VAL A 74 4.62 -7.59 -1.29
CA VAL A 74 6.06 -7.84 -1.23
C VAL A 74 6.74 -6.68 -0.48
N LEU A 75 7.17 -6.94 0.75
CA LEU A 75 7.66 -5.92 1.69
C LEU A 75 8.99 -6.36 2.31
N ARG A 76 10.07 -6.37 1.52
CA ARG A 76 11.36 -6.90 2.00
C ARG A 76 12.02 -5.91 2.91
N GLY A 77 12.18 -6.29 4.17
CA GLY A 77 12.73 -5.36 5.12
C GLY A 77 11.73 -4.33 5.62
N TYR A 78 10.44 -4.66 5.55
CA TYR A 78 9.47 -3.96 6.36
C TYR A 78 9.44 -4.56 7.77
N ARG A 79 9.58 -3.70 8.79
CA ARG A 79 9.30 -4.11 10.16
C ARG A 79 7.80 -4.01 10.37
N TRP A 80 7.12 -5.15 10.44
CA TRP A 80 5.72 -5.20 10.84
C TRP A 80 5.50 -4.35 12.09
N HIS A 81 4.62 -3.35 11.96
CA HIS A 81 4.15 -2.58 13.11
C HIS A 81 3.44 -3.52 14.10
N TYR A 82 3.31 -3.07 15.34
CA TYR A 82 2.79 -3.88 16.44
C TYR A 82 1.44 -4.54 16.11
N LEU A 83 0.50 -3.80 15.49
CA LEU A 83 -0.81 -4.34 15.09
C LEU A 83 -0.71 -5.46 14.05
N ALA A 84 0.18 -5.32 13.06
CA ALA A 84 0.39 -6.36 12.06
C ALA A 84 0.91 -7.66 12.68
N ARG A 85 1.72 -7.58 13.74
CA ARG A 85 2.19 -8.77 14.47
C ARG A 85 1.03 -9.48 15.18
N ILE A 86 0.12 -8.72 15.79
CA ILE A 86 -1.12 -9.26 16.39
C ILE A 86 -1.95 -9.96 15.32
N TRP A 87 -2.24 -9.29 14.20
CA TRP A 87 -3.06 -9.83 13.10
C TRP A 87 -2.48 -11.08 12.45
N ARG A 88 -1.15 -11.20 12.40
CA ARG A 88 -0.49 -12.39 11.88
C ARG A 88 -0.59 -13.61 12.82
N THR A 89 -0.86 -13.41 14.11
CA THR A 89 -0.89 -14.50 15.10
C THR A 89 -2.22 -15.26 15.04
N PRO A 90 -2.22 -16.59 14.82
CA PRO A 90 -3.46 -17.39 14.84
C PRO A 90 -4.19 -17.29 16.17
N VAL A 91 -5.52 -17.32 16.13
CA VAL A 91 -6.46 -17.16 17.26
C VAL A 91 -6.44 -15.74 17.84
N LEU A 92 -5.27 -15.19 18.12
CA LEU A 92 -5.11 -13.83 18.66
C LEU A 92 -5.55 -12.75 17.65
N GLY A 93 -5.18 -12.88 16.38
CA GLY A 93 -5.57 -11.93 15.33
C GLY A 93 -7.08 -11.92 15.10
N GLU A 94 -7.70 -13.11 15.03
CA GLU A 94 -9.14 -13.30 14.92
C GLU A 94 -9.88 -12.70 16.12
N ALA A 95 -9.43 -13.00 17.35
CA ALA A 95 -10.01 -12.46 18.57
C ALA A 95 -9.89 -10.92 18.64
N PHE A 96 -8.74 -10.36 18.23
CA PHE A 96 -8.53 -8.93 18.16
C PHE A 96 -9.51 -8.25 17.20
N MET A 97 -9.67 -8.79 15.98
CA MET A 97 -10.57 -8.21 14.98
C MET A 97 -12.03 -8.30 15.44
N ARG A 98 -12.43 -9.45 16.01
CA ARG A 98 -13.80 -9.69 16.47
C ARG A 98 -14.20 -8.85 17.69
N ARG A 99 -13.25 -8.53 18.56
CA ARG A 99 -13.48 -7.71 19.77
C ARG A 99 -13.14 -6.23 19.58
N GLY A 100 -12.77 -5.81 18.38
CA GLY A 100 -12.50 -4.41 18.07
C GLY A 100 -13.75 -3.56 18.31
N THR A 101 -13.61 -2.49 19.11
CA THR A 101 -14.69 -1.53 19.37
C THR A 101 -14.44 -0.24 18.59
N LEU A 102 -15.50 0.53 18.30
CA LEU A 102 -15.36 1.82 17.62
C LEU A 102 -14.42 2.80 18.37
N PRO A 103 -14.46 2.94 19.71
CA PRO A 103 -13.49 3.77 20.42
C PRO A 103 -12.04 3.32 20.23
N ALA A 104 -11.78 2.01 20.28
CA ALA A 104 -10.44 1.48 20.01
C ALA A 104 -10.02 1.73 18.56
N PHE A 105 -10.93 1.53 17.61
CA PHE A 105 -10.69 1.79 16.19
C PHE A 105 -10.37 3.27 15.91
N ARG A 106 -11.10 4.21 16.54
CA ARG A 106 -10.82 5.65 16.50
C ARG A 106 -9.43 5.98 17.03
N LEU A 107 -9.01 5.36 18.14
CA LEU A 107 -7.67 5.56 18.70
C LEU A 107 -6.58 5.08 17.74
N LEU A 108 -6.77 3.91 17.12
CA LEU A 108 -5.84 3.37 16.12
C LEU A 108 -5.71 4.28 14.90
N LEU A 109 -6.82 4.78 14.36
CA LEU A 109 -6.78 5.71 13.22
C LEU A 109 -6.19 7.06 13.60
N ARG A 110 -6.44 7.58 14.80
CA ARG A 110 -5.83 8.83 15.28
C ARG A 110 -4.31 8.71 15.38
N HIS A 111 -3.78 7.56 15.81
CA HIS A 111 -2.33 7.34 15.83
C HIS A 111 -1.71 7.44 14.44
N GLY A 112 -2.40 6.93 13.42
CA GLY A 112 -1.96 7.01 12.02
C GLY A 112 -2.27 8.32 11.30
N ASN A 113 -3.06 9.22 11.89
CA ASN A 113 -3.53 10.46 11.26
C ASN A 113 -3.55 11.58 12.30
N PRO A 114 -2.42 12.29 12.50
CA PRO A 114 -2.32 13.29 13.57
C PRO A 114 -3.28 14.48 13.39
N ARG A 115 -3.67 14.81 12.16
CA ARG A 115 -4.73 15.81 11.88
C ARG A 115 -6.15 15.30 12.11
N GLY A 116 -6.29 14.00 12.34
CA GLY A 116 -7.58 13.33 12.44
C GLY A 116 -8.20 13.07 11.08
N LEU A 117 -9.17 12.17 11.08
CA LEU A 117 -10.03 11.88 9.94
C LEU A 117 -11.46 12.29 10.31
N PRO A 118 -12.31 12.65 9.32
CA PRO A 118 -13.73 12.91 9.58
C PRO A 118 -14.39 11.73 10.28
N ARG A 119 -15.29 12.01 11.25
CA ARG A 119 -15.89 10.97 12.09
C ARG A 119 -16.70 9.98 11.27
N GLU A 120 -17.40 10.48 10.27
CA GLU A 120 -18.27 9.74 9.36
C GLU A 120 -17.44 8.75 8.52
N VAL A 121 -16.23 9.14 8.14
CA VAL A 121 -15.28 8.25 7.44
C VAL A 121 -14.81 7.14 8.36
N ILE A 122 -14.45 7.46 9.61
CA ILE A 122 -14.01 6.47 10.61
C ILE A 122 -15.14 5.48 10.90
N GLU A 123 -16.36 5.96 11.08
CA GLU A 123 -17.52 5.11 11.38
C GLU A 123 -17.88 4.20 10.22
N ARG A 124 -17.80 4.70 8.98
CA ARG A 124 -17.96 3.87 7.78
C ARG A 124 -16.88 2.79 7.72
N MET A 125 -15.61 3.16 7.85
CA MET A 125 -14.49 2.21 7.88
C MET A 125 -14.67 1.13 8.95
N TYR A 126 -15.12 1.53 10.15
CA TYR A 126 -15.40 0.60 11.22
C TYR A 126 -16.55 -0.36 10.88
N ARG A 127 -17.66 0.16 10.33
CA ARG A 127 -18.81 -0.65 9.91
C ARG A 127 -18.41 -1.70 8.88
N ASP A 128 -17.64 -1.29 7.86
CA ASP A 128 -17.14 -2.20 6.83
C ASP A 128 -16.18 -3.25 7.42
N TYR A 129 -15.33 -2.83 8.38
CA TYR A 129 -14.42 -3.72 9.09
C TYR A 129 -15.11 -4.74 10.01
N GLN A 130 -16.37 -4.51 10.41
CA GLN A 130 -17.14 -5.50 11.17
C GLN A 130 -17.60 -6.69 10.32
N ASP A 131 -17.52 -6.59 8.98
CA ASP A 131 -17.82 -7.73 8.10
C ASP A 131 -16.79 -8.86 8.31
N PRO A 132 -17.22 -10.08 8.70
CA PRO A 132 -16.34 -11.23 8.83
C PRO A 132 -15.54 -11.57 7.57
N ALA A 133 -16.09 -11.31 6.38
CA ALA A 133 -15.39 -11.51 5.12
C ALA A 133 -14.21 -10.55 4.98
N VAL A 134 -14.40 -9.28 5.32
CA VAL A 134 -13.33 -8.26 5.35
C VAL A 134 -12.26 -8.65 6.36
N GLN A 135 -12.63 -9.05 7.58
CA GLN A 135 -11.67 -9.47 8.60
C GLN A 135 -10.81 -10.67 8.15
N ARG A 136 -11.45 -11.69 7.55
CA ARG A 136 -10.73 -12.84 6.98
C ARG A 136 -9.80 -12.41 5.84
N ALA A 137 -10.25 -11.52 4.96
CA ALA A 137 -9.44 -11.01 3.87
C ALA A 137 -8.20 -10.26 4.37
N VAL A 138 -8.36 -9.39 5.38
CA VAL A 138 -7.24 -8.67 6.00
C VAL A 138 -6.26 -9.65 6.65
N LEU A 139 -6.74 -10.61 7.46
CA LEU A 139 -5.86 -11.61 8.08
C LEU A 139 -5.10 -12.44 7.05
N ARG A 140 -5.77 -12.86 5.96
CA ARG A 140 -5.13 -13.59 4.86
C ARG A 140 -4.06 -12.75 4.17
N LEU A 141 -4.35 -11.49 3.86
CA LEU A 141 -3.39 -10.54 3.28
C LEU A 141 -2.12 -10.43 4.15
N TYR A 142 -2.29 -10.16 5.44
CA TYR A 142 -1.17 -10.01 6.37
C TYR A 142 -0.34 -11.30 6.52
N ARG A 143 -0.97 -12.48 6.40
CA ARG A 143 -0.29 -13.78 6.54
C ARG A 143 0.36 -14.26 5.23
N ALA A 144 -0.22 -13.96 4.08
CA ALA A 144 0.25 -14.41 2.76
C ALA A 144 1.39 -13.55 2.18
N THR A 145 1.60 -12.35 2.71
CA THR A 145 2.69 -11.45 2.28
C THR A 145 4.06 -12.06 2.64
N ASP A 146 4.81 -12.51 1.62
CA ASP A 146 6.18 -13.03 1.74
C ASP A 146 7.22 -11.89 1.62
N PRO A 147 8.04 -11.65 2.66
CA PRO A 147 9.08 -10.64 2.62
C PRO A 147 10.23 -10.91 1.63
N ALA A 148 10.40 -12.12 1.09
CA ALA A 148 11.58 -12.48 0.29
C ALA A 148 11.53 -12.03 -1.19
N ALA A 149 10.33 -11.84 -1.75
CA ALA A 149 10.11 -11.69 -3.21
C ALA A 149 10.47 -10.30 -3.82
N SER A 150 10.92 -9.33 -3.01
CA SER A 150 11.04 -7.89 -3.41
C SER A 150 12.22 -7.54 -4.30
N ALA A 151 13.32 -8.27 -4.17
CA ALA A 151 14.58 -7.87 -4.81
C ALA A 151 14.48 -7.83 -6.35
N HIS A 152 13.67 -8.73 -6.93
CA HIS A 152 13.49 -8.79 -8.38
C HIS A 152 12.56 -7.71 -8.92
N LEU A 153 11.61 -7.22 -8.10
CA LEU A 153 10.61 -6.23 -8.51
C LEU A 153 11.24 -4.86 -8.80
N HIS A 154 12.17 -4.43 -7.94
CA HIS A 154 12.90 -3.16 -8.10
C HIS A 154 13.60 -3.06 -9.46
N HIS A 155 14.39 -4.08 -9.83
CA HIS A 155 15.17 -4.05 -11.06
C HIS A 155 14.27 -3.97 -12.30
N ARG A 156 13.17 -4.74 -12.29
CA ARG A 156 12.20 -4.72 -13.38
C ARG A 156 11.57 -3.34 -13.53
N LEU A 157 11.05 -2.75 -12.45
CA LEU A 157 10.42 -1.43 -12.49
C LEU A 157 11.39 -0.34 -12.93
N ARG A 158 12.63 -0.37 -12.44
CA ARG A 158 13.68 0.58 -12.84
C ARG A 158 13.96 0.54 -14.34
N SER A 159 13.96 -0.65 -14.94
CA SER A 159 14.18 -0.79 -16.39
C SER A 159 13.01 -0.30 -17.26
N LEU A 160 11.81 -0.10 -16.69
CA LEU A 160 10.66 0.39 -17.46
C LEU A 160 10.66 1.91 -17.66
N ASP A 161 11.43 2.64 -16.84
CA ASP A 161 11.57 4.10 -16.87
C ASP A 161 10.25 4.85 -17.07
N ARG A 162 9.23 4.47 -16.29
CA ARG A 162 7.90 5.10 -16.35
C ARG A 162 7.83 6.32 -15.42
N PRO A 163 7.08 7.37 -15.80
CA PRO A 163 6.81 8.50 -14.92
C PRO A 163 6.23 8.03 -13.58
N ALA A 164 6.70 8.63 -12.48
CA ALA A 164 6.23 8.31 -11.15
C ALA A 164 6.07 9.57 -10.29
N LEU A 165 4.98 9.62 -9.53
CA LEU A 165 4.74 10.59 -8.47
C LEU A 165 4.70 9.84 -7.14
N VAL A 166 5.32 10.41 -6.11
CA VAL A 166 5.30 9.89 -4.74
C VAL A 166 4.72 10.96 -3.84
N VAL A 167 3.61 10.66 -3.17
CA VAL A 167 2.99 11.53 -2.17
C VAL A 167 3.10 10.85 -0.81
N TRP A 168 3.66 11.53 0.19
CA TRP A 168 3.95 10.89 1.47
C TRP A 168 3.64 11.78 2.66
N GLY A 169 2.86 11.29 3.61
CA GLY A 169 2.72 11.95 4.91
C GLY A 169 3.95 11.73 5.80
N ALA A 170 4.59 12.82 6.22
CA ALA A 170 5.82 12.76 7.02
C ALA A 170 5.62 12.13 8.41
N ARG A 171 4.38 12.12 8.91
CA ARG A 171 4.02 11.60 10.23
C ARG A 171 3.40 10.20 10.18
N ASP A 172 3.58 9.47 9.08
CA ASP A 172 3.15 8.08 8.96
C ASP A 172 3.89 7.18 9.98
N PRO A 173 3.18 6.59 10.97
CA PRO A 173 3.81 5.74 11.97
C PRO A 173 4.09 4.31 11.47
N TYR A 174 3.53 3.93 10.32
CA TYR A 174 3.67 2.60 9.73
C TYR A 174 4.82 2.59 8.74
N LEU A 175 4.87 3.58 7.84
CA LEU A 175 5.87 3.69 6.79
C LEU A 175 6.76 4.94 6.98
N PRO A 176 7.97 4.77 7.57
CA PRO A 176 8.90 5.86 7.78
C PRO A 176 9.19 6.69 6.51
N LEU A 177 9.23 8.01 6.67
CA LEU A 177 9.44 8.98 5.59
C LEU A 177 10.63 8.67 4.66
N ARG A 178 11.70 8.06 5.18
CA ARG A 178 12.86 7.64 4.38
C ARG A 178 12.47 6.81 3.15
N TYR A 179 11.36 6.06 3.22
CA TYR A 179 10.90 5.24 2.10
C TYR A 179 10.33 6.04 0.93
N ALA A 180 9.89 7.29 1.15
CA ALA A 180 9.45 8.18 0.08
C ALA A 180 10.58 8.44 -0.92
N GLN A 181 11.75 8.85 -0.42
CA GLN A 181 12.89 9.16 -1.27
C GLN A 181 13.48 7.92 -1.94
N ARG A 182 13.43 6.76 -1.27
CA ARG A 182 13.91 5.49 -1.82
C ARG A 182 13.10 4.97 -3.00
N GLN A 183 11.92 5.54 -3.27
CA GLN A 183 11.19 5.21 -4.50
C GLN A 183 11.98 5.59 -5.77
N ARG A 184 12.93 6.54 -5.68
CA ARG A 184 13.85 6.85 -6.79
C ARG A 184 14.82 5.73 -7.15
N GLU A 185 15.01 4.75 -6.26
CA GLU A 185 15.77 3.55 -6.61
C GLU A 185 15.03 2.78 -7.72
N ALA A 186 13.70 2.64 -7.62
CA ALA A 186 12.86 1.97 -8.62
C ALA A 186 12.37 2.88 -9.75
N PHE A 187 12.24 4.18 -9.49
CA PHE A 187 11.71 5.18 -10.43
C PHE A 187 12.64 6.40 -10.44
N PRO A 188 13.72 6.40 -11.24
CA PRO A 188 14.78 7.42 -11.16
C PRO A 188 14.26 8.86 -11.27
N GLN A 189 13.27 9.08 -12.12
CA GLN A 189 12.65 10.38 -12.39
C GLN A 189 11.44 10.69 -11.48
N ALA A 190 11.28 9.97 -10.35
CA ALA A 190 10.12 10.18 -9.50
C ALA A 190 10.12 11.57 -8.87
N GLU A 191 9.01 12.28 -9.05
CA GLU A 191 8.67 13.45 -8.26
C GLU A 191 8.24 12.99 -6.86
N VAL A 192 8.74 13.65 -5.81
CA VAL A 192 8.45 13.28 -4.43
C VAL A 192 7.89 14.50 -3.70
N VAL A 193 6.63 14.42 -3.33
CA VAL A 193 5.88 15.41 -2.55
C VAL A 193 5.70 14.87 -1.12
N VAL A 194 6.23 15.61 -0.15
CA VAL A 194 6.11 15.28 1.27
C VAL A 194 5.13 16.24 1.92
N LEU A 195 4.19 15.69 2.68
CA LEU A 195 3.18 16.42 3.45
C LEU A 195 3.56 16.37 4.94
N ASP A 196 4.14 17.45 5.46
CA ASP A 196 4.84 17.48 6.77
C ASP A 196 3.95 17.19 7.99
N ASP A 197 2.65 17.47 7.88
CA ASP A 197 1.67 17.30 8.94
C ASP A 197 0.60 16.24 8.62
N SER A 198 0.83 15.45 7.57
CA SER A 198 -0.02 14.33 7.18
C SER A 198 0.50 12.99 7.69
N GLY A 199 -0.42 12.06 7.93
CA GLY A 199 -0.15 10.70 8.39
C GLY A 199 -0.16 9.66 7.27
N HIS A 200 -0.78 8.51 7.55
CA HIS A 200 -0.81 7.38 6.63
C HIS A 200 -1.95 7.45 5.59
N TRP A 201 -3.02 8.23 5.84
CA TRP A 201 -4.12 8.43 4.89
C TRP A 201 -4.19 9.89 4.39
N PRO A 202 -3.16 10.37 3.67
CA PRO A 202 -3.10 11.76 3.21
C PRO A 202 -4.27 12.17 2.32
N MET A 203 -4.82 11.23 1.55
CA MET A 203 -5.99 11.47 0.68
C MET A 203 -7.28 11.76 1.47
N ILE A 204 -7.29 11.52 2.78
CA ILE A 204 -8.42 11.80 3.67
C ILE A 204 -8.08 12.95 4.63
N ASP A 205 -6.85 13.00 5.17
CA ASP A 205 -6.44 14.05 6.12
C ASP A 205 -6.00 15.37 5.43
N HIS A 206 -5.58 15.30 4.17
CA HIS A 206 -5.12 16.39 3.30
C HIS A 206 -5.59 16.22 1.85
N PRO A 207 -6.90 16.11 1.60
CA PRO A 207 -7.42 15.84 0.26
C PRO A 207 -6.98 16.89 -0.76
N VAL A 208 -6.96 18.18 -0.38
CA VAL A 208 -6.56 19.29 -1.27
C VAL A 208 -5.09 19.20 -1.65
N ALA A 209 -4.19 18.91 -0.71
CA ALA A 209 -2.76 18.80 -1.03
C ALA A 209 -2.46 17.58 -1.89
N VAL A 210 -3.14 16.46 -1.64
CA VAL A 210 -3.05 15.27 -2.51
C VAL A 210 -3.59 15.59 -3.90
N GLU A 211 -4.74 16.24 -4.01
CA GLU A 211 -5.31 16.65 -5.30
C GLU A 211 -4.35 17.56 -6.09
N GLN A 212 -3.77 18.56 -5.43
CA GLN A 212 -2.81 19.49 -6.02
C GLN A 212 -1.53 18.82 -6.50
N ALA A 213 -1.12 17.70 -5.89
CA ALA A 213 0.01 16.91 -6.37
C ALA A 213 -0.39 15.99 -7.54
N VAL A 214 -1.52 15.29 -7.40
CA VAL A 214 -1.91 14.20 -8.32
C VAL A 214 -2.48 14.71 -9.64
N LEU A 215 -3.35 15.72 -9.60
CA LEU A 215 -4.04 16.17 -10.82
C LEU A 215 -3.10 16.78 -11.85
N PRO A 216 -2.14 17.66 -11.51
CA PRO A 216 -1.19 18.19 -12.50
C PRO A 216 -0.36 17.09 -13.16
N PHE A 217 0.16 16.14 -12.37
CA PHE A 217 0.91 15.00 -12.86
C PHE A 217 0.12 14.17 -13.87
N LEU A 218 -1.13 13.79 -13.54
CA LEU A 218 -1.97 13.01 -14.44
C LEU A 218 -2.41 13.80 -15.67
N ARG A 219 -2.68 15.10 -15.55
CA ARG A 219 -3.03 15.95 -16.69
C ARG A 219 -1.91 15.98 -17.72
N ILE A 220 -0.68 16.25 -17.30
CA ILE A 220 0.48 16.28 -18.21
C ILE A 220 0.60 14.96 -19.00
N LEU A 221 0.40 13.83 -18.34
CA LEU A 221 0.55 12.51 -18.96
C LEU A 221 -0.63 12.09 -19.85
N THR A 222 -1.80 12.69 -19.66
CA THR A 222 -3.02 12.38 -20.44
C THR A 222 -3.26 13.35 -21.58
N THR A 223 -2.73 14.57 -21.50
CA THR A 223 -2.85 15.59 -22.55
C THR A 223 -1.65 15.62 -23.50
N ALA A 224 -0.55 14.94 -23.19
CA ALA A 224 0.55 14.79 -24.13
C ALA A 224 0.10 13.95 -25.35
N PRO A 225 0.34 14.40 -26.59
CA PRO A 225 0.04 13.59 -27.76
C PRO A 225 0.87 12.30 -27.73
N PRO A 226 0.33 11.17 -28.21
CA PRO A 226 1.09 9.93 -28.24
C PRO A 226 2.27 10.04 -29.22
N GLY A 227 3.49 10.19 -28.70
CA GLY A 227 4.73 9.96 -29.46
C GLY A 227 5.61 11.17 -29.78
N SER A 228 5.89 12.05 -28.81
CA SER A 228 7.06 12.95 -28.89
C SER A 228 8.31 12.30 -28.32
#